data_AF-A0A2W5TLA8-F1
#
_entry.id   AF-A0A2W5TLA8-F1
#
_cell.length_a   1.000
_cell.length_b   1.000
_cell.length_c   1.000
_cell.angle_alpha   90.00
_cell.angle_beta   90.00
_cell.angle_gamma   90.00
#
_symmetry.space_group_name_H-M   'P 1'
#
loop_
_entity.id
_entity.type
_entity.pdbx_description
1 polymer ?
#
loop_
_entity_poly.entity_id
_entity_poly.type
_entity_poly.pdbx_seq_one_letter_code
_entity_poly.pdbx_strand_id
1 'polypeptide(L)'
;MAAKKKQKKNDALERELSKLVARLSKPGVERWEADSARVRHLLSLDAARVMRRLTTKQDEAVSLFSRLRTRNALIELCSSDFTTATFSDLARLDPGAQTAVQQFHDLLHELRWYVSYTEDMPSAVKTTVAQYVRRLDELHHVINVTLGPPEAQGHRVVQG
;
A
#
# COMPACT_ATOMS: atom_id res chain seq x y z
N MET A 1 -33.25 30.22 44.02
CA MET A 1 -33.22 30.56 42.58
C MET A 1 -31.81 30.70 41.99
N ALA A 2 -30.78 31.09 42.76
CA ALA A 2 -29.42 31.27 42.23
C ALA A 2 -28.71 29.98 41.73
N ALA A 3 -28.89 28.85 42.43
CA ALA A 3 -28.27 27.57 42.05
C ALA A 3 -28.74 27.05 40.68
N LYS A 4 -30.03 27.16 40.37
CA LYS A 4 -30.63 26.72 39.10
C LYS A 4 -30.13 27.57 37.91
N LYS A 5 -29.84 28.86 38.14
CA LYS A 5 -29.29 29.78 37.13
C LYS A 5 -27.80 29.52 36.87
N LYS A 6 -27.05 29.10 37.90
CA LYS A 6 -25.64 28.71 37.79
C LYS A 6 -25.47 27.39 37.04
N GLN A 7 -26.34 26.41 37.31
CA GLN A 7 -26.36 25.13 36.58
C GLN A 7 -26.65 25.32 35.09
N LYS A 8 -27.69 26.09 34.75
CA LYS A 8 -28.06 26.37 33.36
C LYS A 8 -26.94 27.10 32.58
N LYS A 9 -26.11 27.89 33.28
CA LYS A 9 -24.96 28.59 32.70
C LYS A 9 -23.77 27.64 32.46
N ASN A 10 -23.54 26.69 33.36
CA ASN A 10 -22.54 25.62 33.16
C ASN A 10 -22.93 24.70 31.99
N ASP A 11 -24.19 24.25 31.92
CA ASP A 11 -24.66 23.39 30.83
C ASP A 11 -24.54 24.10 29.46
N ALA A 12 -24.71 25.42 29.43
CA ALA A 12 -24.52 26.22 28.21
C ALA A 12 -23.04 26.33 27.83
N LEU A 13 -22.15 26.54 28.80
CA LEU A 13 -20.70 26.59 28.60
C LEU A 13 -20.14 25.24 28.13
N GLU A 14 -20.59 24.12 28.71
CA GLU A 14 -20.19 22.77 28.28
C GLU A 14 -20.59 22.52 26.82
N ARG A 15 -21.79 22.93 26.42
CA ARG A 15 -22.23 22.81 25.01
C ARG A 15 -21.40 23.66 24.06
N GLU A 16 -21.01 24.87 24.46
CA GLU A 16 -20.12 25.71 23.64
C GLU A 16 -18.71 25.14 23.56
N LEU A 17 -18.18 24.61 24.66
CA LEU A 17 -16.89 23.95 24.71
C LEU A 17 -16.87 22.72 23.81
N SER A 18 -17.90 21.86 23.86
CA SER A 18 -18.03 20.70 22.96
C SER A 18 -18.10 21.11 21.48
N LYS A 19 -18.79 22.22 21.16
CA LYS A 19 -18.84 22.74 19.78
C LYS A 19 -17.48 23.27 19.31
N LEU A 20 -16.75 23.96 20.18
CA LEU A 20 -15.40 24.47 19.88
C LEU A 20 -14.40 23.32 19.67
N VAL A 21 -14.41 22.33 20.56
CA VAL A 21 -13.59 21.12 20.42
C VAL A 21 -13.92 20.40 19.11
N ALA A 22 -15.20 20.20 18.78
CA ALA A 22 -15.59 19.56 17.51
C ALA A 22 -15.12 20.36 16.28
N ARG A 23 -15.15 21.70 16.31
CA ARG A 23 -14.66 22.54 15.21
C ARG A 23 -13.14 22.50 15.07
N LEU A 24 -12.41 22.45 16.18
CA LEU A 24 -10.95 22.39 16.18
C LEU A 24 -10.42 21.01 15.77
N SER A 25 -11.17 19.93 16.08
CA SER A 25 -10.79 18.57 15.69
C SER A 25 -11.04 18.25 14.21
N LYS A 26 -12.06 18.86 13.58
CA LYS A 26 -12.41 18.65 12.15
C LYS A 26 -11.24 18.77 11.16
N PRO A 27 -10.47 19.87 11.13
CA PRO A 27 -9.38 20.02 10.16
C PRO A 27 -8.26 18.99 10.36
N GLY A 28 -8.07 18.48 11.58
CA GLY A 28 -7.11 17.39 11.84
C GLY A 28 -7.58 16.06 11.26
N VAL A 29 -8.87 15.73 11.42
CA VAL A 29 -9.46 14.50 10.89
C VAL A 29 -9.49 14.50 9.36
N GLU A 30 -9.88 15.61 8.73
CA GLU A 30 -9.89 15.72 7.25
C GLU A 30 -8.49 15.57 6.65
N ARG A 31 -7.47 16.15 7.31
CA ARG A 31 -6.08 15.97 6.89
C ARG A 31 -5.62 14.53 7.05
N TRP A 32 -5.94 13.88 8.18
CA TRP A 32 -5.59 12.48 8.40
C TRP A 32 -6.20 11.54 7.35
N GLU A 33 -7.47 11.74 7.01
CA GLU A 33 -8.15 10.97 5.97
C GLU A 33 -7.50 11.19 4.59
N ALA A 34 -7.21 12.44 4.23
CA ALA A 34 -6.54 12.76 2.97
C ALA A 34 -5.14 12.15 2.89
N ASP A 35 -4.38 12.18 3.98
CA ASP A 35 -3.04 11.58 4.07
C ASP A 35 -3.13 10.05 3.94
N SER A 36 -4.10 9.43 4.62
CA SER A 36 -4.36 7.99 4.56
C SER A 36 -4.77 7.54 3.15
N ALA A 37 -5.64 8.30 2.47
CA ALA A 37 -6.02 8.02 1.08
C ALA A 37 -4.81 8.07 0.13
N ARG A 38 -3.91 9.06 0.30
CA ARG A 38 -2.67 9.13 -0.49
C ARG A 38 -1.76 7.94 -0.26
N VAL A 39 -1.60 7.49 0.99
CA VAL A 39 -0.81 6.29 1.31
C VAL A 39 -1.40 5.05 0.63
N ARG A 40 -2.72 4.83 0.75
CA ARG A 40 -3.42 3.72 0.08
C ARG A 40 -3.18 3.73 -1.44
N HIS A 41 -3.36 4.90 -2.06
CA HIS A 41 -3.15 5.08 -3.49
C HIS A 41 -1.71 4.72 -3.94
N LEU A 42 -0.70 5.20 -3.22
CA LEU A 42 0.70 4.92 -3.56
C LEU A 42 1.04 3.44 -3.42
N LEU A 43 0.53 2.76 -2.40
CA LEU A 43 0.73 1.33 -2.21
C LEU A 43 0.06 0.51 -3.31
N SER A 44 -1.18 0.84 -3.67
CA SER A 44 -1.88 0.20 -4.79
C SER A 44 -1.16 0.43 -6.12
N LEU A 45 -0.58 1.64 -6.33
CA LEU A 45 0.23 1.93 -7.52
C LEU A 45 1.52 1.11 -7.57
N ASP A 46 2.22 0.94 -6.46
CA ASP A 46 3.44 0.13 -6.40
C ASP A 46 3.13 -1.32 -6.76
N ALA A 47 2.14 -1.92 -6.09
CA ALA A 47 1.73 -3.30 -6.32
C ALA A 47 1.32 -3.51 -7.79
N ALA A 48 0.54 -2.58 -8.37
CA ALA A 48 0.14 -2.65 -9.76
C ALA A 48 1.34 -2.58 -10.74
N ARG A 49 2.35 -1.75 -10.44
CA ARG A 49 3.57 -1.67 -11.27
C ARG A 49 4.41 -2.93 -11.19
N VAL A 50 4.61 -3.46 -9.99
CA VAL A 50 5.29 -4.73 -9.74
C VAL A 50 4.59 -5.84 -10.54
N MET A 51 3.27 -5.96 -10.41
CA MET A 51 2.49 -6.98 -11.11
C MET A 51 2.54 -6.83 -12.62
N ARG A 52 2.41 -5.60 -13.14
CA ARG A 52 2.56 -5.35 -14.58
C ARG A 52 3.94 -5.77 -15.08
N ARG A 53 5.01 -5.48 -14.35
CA ARG A 53 6.37 -5.86 -14.73
C ARG A 53 6.55 -7.37 -14.70
N LEU A 54 6.15 -8.04 -13.62
CA LEU A 54 6.21 -9.49 -13.49
C LEU A 54 5.46 -10.20 -14.62
N THR A 55 4.21 -9.81 -14.87
CA THR A 55 3.37 -10.46 -15.89
C THR A 55 3.90 -10.24 -17.32
N THR A 56 4.39 -9.05 -17.63
CA THR A 56 4.83 -8.71 -19.00
C THR A 56 6.27 -9.09 -19.31
N LYS A 57 7.14 -9.21 -18.29
CA LYS A 57 8.60 -9.37 -18.48
C LYS A 57 9.18 -10.70 -17.97
N GLN A 58 8.42 -11.54 -17.26
CA GLN A 58 8.96 -12.79 -16.72
C GLN A 58 9.61 -13.70 -17.76
N ASP A 59 8.97 -13.89 -18.92
CA ASP A 59 9.50 -14.76 -19.99
C ASP A 59 10.78 -14.20 -20.60
N GLU A 60 10.84 -12.88 -20.78
CA GLU A 60 12.03 -12.17 -21.28
C GLU A 60 13.18 -12.30 -20.28
N ALA A 61 12.92 -12.09 -18.99
CA ALA A 61 13.93 -12.20 -17.94
C ALA A 61 14.51 -13.62 -17.82
N VAL A 62 13.65 -14.66 -17.91
CA VAL A 62 14.11 -16.05 -17.93
C VAL A 62 14.93 -16.35 -19.19
N SER A 63 14.53 -15.82 -20.35
CA SER A 63 15.30 -15.97 -21.60
C SER A 63 16.70 -15.34 -21.47
N LEU A 64 16.79 -14.14 -20.87
CA LEU A 64 18.05 -13.49 -20.58
C LEU A 64 18.90 -14.28 -19.58
N PHE A 65 18.29 -14.81 -18.52
CA PHE A 65 18.98 -15.69 -17.57
C PHE A 65 19.52 -16.96 -18.24
N SER A 66 18.75 -17.59 -19.12
CA SER A 66 19.18 -18.78 -19.86
C SER A 66 20.40 -18.50 -20.75
N ARG A 67 20.37 -17.36 -21.47
CA ARG A 67 21.41 -16.97 -22.43
C ARG A 67 22.68 -16.41 -21.77
N LEU A 68 22.52 -15.52 -20.81
CA LEU A 68 23.61 -14.75 -20.22
C LEU A 68 24.09 -15.32 -18.88
N ARG A 69 23.30 -16.20 -18.25
CA ARG A 69 23.54 -16.74 -16.91
C ARG A 69 23.70 -15.67 -15.82
N THR A 70 23.23 -14.45 -16.10
CA THR A 70 23.15 -13.33 -15.16
C THR A 70 21.76 -13.24 -14.54
N ARG A 71 21.68 -12.90 -13.25
CA ARG A 71 20.42 -12.81 -12.50
C ARG A 71 19.77 -11.42 -12.53
N ASN A 72 20.47 -10.41 -13.06
CA ASN A 72 20.04 -9.01 -13.03
C ASN A 72 18.62 -8.80 -13.53
N ALA A 73 18.27 -9.37 -14.70
CA ALA A 73 16.94 -9.23 -15.28
C ALA A 73 15.85 -9.86 -14.39
N LEU A 74 16.13 -10.98 -13.71
CA LEU A 74 15.18 -11.61 -12.79
C LEU A 74 15.01 -10.79 -11.51
N ILE A 75 16.11 -10.27 -10.96
CA ILE A 75 16.10 -9.42 -9.76
C ILE A 75 15.33 -8.12 -10.03
N GLU A 76 15.50 -7.54 -11.22
CA GLU A 76 14.81 -6.32 -11.63
C GLU A 76 13.29 -6.48 -11.68
N LEU A 77 12.78 -7.68 -11.97
CA LEU A 77 11.33 -7.96 -11.91
C LEU A 77 10.74 -7.65 -10.53
N CYS A 78 11.53 -7.84 -9.48
CA CYS A 78 11.11 -7.72 -8.09
C CYS A 78 11.30 -6.30 -7.53
N SER A 79 11.67 -5.33 -8.38
CA SER A 79 11.86 -3.94 -7.95
C SER A 79 10.53 -3.28 -7.57
N SER A 80 10.50 -2.70 -6.36
CA SER A 80 9.47 -1.77 -5.90
C SER A 80 10.00 -0.35 -6.05
N ASP A 81 9.19 0.55 -6.59
CA ASP A 81 9.59 1.94 -6.84
C ASP A 81 9.42 2.79 -5.56
N PHE A 82 8.56 2.34 -4.63
CA PHE A 82 8.17 3.07 -3.43
C PHE A 82 8.73 2.44 -2.14
N THR A 83 10.02 2.10 -2.15
CA THR A 83 10.74 1.48 -1.01
C THR A 83 10.96 2.39 0.19
N THR A 84 10.55 3.67 0.11
CA THR A 84 10.77 4.68 1.15
C THR A 84 9.58 4.87 2.10
N ALA A 85 8.51 4.07 1.97
CA ALA A 85 7.39 4.12 2.90
C ALA A 85 7.90 3.93 4.35
N THR A 86 7.60 4.90 5.20
CA THR A 86 8.06 4.87 6.59
C THR A 86 7.04 4.16 7.47
N PHE A 87 7.46 3.70 8.66
CA PHE A 87 6.53 3.16 9.65
C PHE A 87 5.39 4.15 9.99
N SER A 88 5.67 5.46 9.96
CA SER A 88 4.66 6.50 10.15
C SER A 88 3.58 6.48 9.06
N ASP A 89 3.92 6.06 7.85
CA ASP A 89 2.98 5.98 6.73
C ASP A 89 2.08 4.76 6.87
N LEU A 90 2.64 3.62 7.27
CA LEU A 90 1.87 2.39 7.53
C LEU A 90 0.95 2.51 8.74
N ALA A 91 1.35 3.27 9.77
CA ALA A 91 0.52 3.51 10.95
C ALA A 91 -0.81 4.25 10.63
N ARG A 92 -0.95 4.83 9.43
CA ARG A 92 -2.20 5.46 8.96
C ARG A 92 -3.21 4.47 8.39
N LEU A 93 -2.78 3.25 8.10
CA LEU A 93 -3.62 2.17 7.59
C LEU A 93 -4.29 1.44 8.76
N ASP A 94 -5.47 0.88 8.50
CA ASP A 94 -6.06 -0.09 9.42
C ASP A 94 -5.26 -1.42 9.43
N PRO A 95 -5.39 -2.25 10.47
CA PRO A 95 -4.62 -3.49 10.58
C PRO A 95 -4.83 -4.47 9.40
N GLY A 96 -6.00 -4.48 8.77
CA GLY A 96 -6.28 -5.32 7.60
C GLY A 96 -5.46 -4.88 6.40
N ALA A 97 -5.47 -3.58 6.11
CA ALA A 97 -4.63 -2.96 5.08
C ALA A 97 -3.13 -3.19 5.33
N GLN A 98 -2.65 -3.04 6.57
CA GLN A 98 -1.26 -3.31 6.92
C GLN A 98 -0.88 -4.77 6.63
N THR A 99 -1.74 -5.71 7.01
CA THR A 99 -1.50 -7.15 6.79
C THR A 99 -1.46 -7.50 5.31
N ALA A 100 -2.39 -6.97 4.50
CA ALA A 100 -2.43 -7.21 3.07
C ALA A 100 -1.15 -6.72 2.36
N VAL A 101 -0.70 -5.52 2.70
CA VAL A 101 0.54 -4.92 2.17
C VAL A 101 1.75 -5.74 2.58
N GLN A 102 1.84 -6.12 3.86
CA GLN A 102 2.94 -6.92 4.38
C GLN A 102 3.05 -8.26 3.66
N GLN A 103 1.95 -9.00 3.51
CA GLN A 103 1.95 -10.30 2.84
C GLN A 103 2.42 -10.23 1.38
N PHE A 104 2.00 -9.19 0.65
CA PHE A 104 2.44 -8.99 -0.74
C PHE A 104 3.96 -8.73 -0.81
N HIS A 105 4.48 -7.84 0.03
CA HIS A 105 5.90 -7.52 0.03
C HIS A 105 6.79 -8.64 0.57
N ASP A 106 6.29 -9.44 1.52
CA ASP A 106 7.00 -10.64 1.99
C ASP A 106 7.15 -11.66 0.87
N LEU A 107 6.08 -11.96 0.14
CA LEU A 107 6.15 -12.88 -0.99
C LEU A 107 7.03 -12.34 -2.14
N LEU A 108 7.00 -11.02 -2.38
CA LEU A 108 7.88 -10.37 -3.34
C LEU A 108 9.36 -10.49 -2.92
N HIS A 109 9.62 -10.37 -1.61
CA HIS A 109 10.95 -10.54 -1.04
C HIS A 109 11.43 -11.98 -1.17
N GLU A 110 10.57 -12.97 -0.90
CA GLU A 110 10.86 -14.39 -1.12
C GLU A 110 11.22 -14.68 -2.58
N LEU A 111 10.43 -14.15 -3.54
CA LEU A 111 10.73 -14.27 -4.96
C LEU A 111 12.09 -13.62 -5.28
N ARG A 112 12.35 -12.41 -4.77
CA ARG A 112 13.62 -11.71 -4.97
C ARG A 112 14.79 -12.52 -4.45
N TRP A 113 14.65 -13.11 -3.26
CA TRP A 113 15.65 -13.98 -2.66
C TRP A 113 15.92 -15.20 -3.54
N TYR A 114 14.86 -15.90 -3.95
CA TYR A 114 14.94 -17.06 -4.83
C TYR A 114 15.71 -16.73 -6.11
N VAL A 115 15.31 -15.69 -6.85
CA VAL A 115 15.97 -15.35 -8.13
C VAL A 115 17.39 -14.81 -7.97
N SER A 116 17.75 -14.30 -6.78
CA SER A 116 19.10 -13.82 -6.48
C SER A 116 20.10 -14.96 -6.28
N TYR A 117 19.64 -16.09 -5.76
CA TYR A 117 20.53 -17.16 -5.29
C TYR A 117 20.24 -18.54 -5.88
N THR A 118 19.20 -18.68 -6.71
CA THR A 118 18.88 -19.96 -7.32
C THR A 118 20.02 -20.50 -8.20
N GLU A 119 20.21 -21.82 -8.10
CA GLU A 119 21.08 -22.64 -8.95
C GLU A 119 20.27 -23.45 -9.97
N ASP A 120 18.95 -23.23 -10.02
CA ASP A 120 18.04 -24.00 -10.85
C ASP A 120 18.28 -23.76 -12.34
N MET A 121 17.93 -24.78 -13.13
CA MET A 121 17.88 -24.66 -14.58
C MET A 121 16.79 -23.66 -15.01
N PRO A 122 16.96 -22.96 -16.14
CA PRO A 122 16.00 -21.93 -16.59
C PRO A 122 14.54 -22.41 -16.68
N SER A 123 14.30 -23.68 -17.03
CA SER A 123 12.96 -24.28 -17.06
C SER A 123 12.32 -24.39 -15.68
N ALA A 124 13.10 -24.75 -14.66
CA ALA A 124 12.64 -24.76 -13.27
C ALA A 124 12.42 -23.34 -12.75
N VAL A 125 13.34 -22.40 -13.02
CA VAL A 125 13.15 -20.97 -12.70
C VAL A 125 11.87 -20.43 -13.32
N LYS A 126 11.59 -20.73 -14.60
CA LYS A 126 10.35 -20.31 -15.26
C LYS A 126 9.10 -20.78 -14.49
N THR A 127 9.09 -22.06 -14.13
CA THR A 127 7.97 -22.66 -13.41
C THR A 127 7.78 -22.02 -12.04
N THR A 128 8.87 -21.86 -11.27
CA THR A 128 8.84 -21.27 -9.94
C THR A 128 8.41 -19.80 -9.98
N VAL A 129 8.99 -19.00 -10.88
CA VAL A 129 8.60 -17.59 -11.07
C VAL A 129 7.11 -17.50 -11.42
N ALA A 130 6.60 -18.31 -12.34
CA ALA A 130 5.19 -18.30 -12.70
C ALA A 130 4.27 -18.65 -11.50
N GLN A 131 4.70 -19.53 -10.59
CA GLN A 131 3.96 -19.83 -9.35
C GLN A 131 3.94 -18.64 -8.40
N TYR A 132 5.08 -17.98 -8.19
CA TYR A 132 5.13 -16.74 -7.39
C TYR A 132 4.27 -15.64 -8.00
N VAL A 133 4.30 -15.46 -9.32
CA VAL A 133 3.48 -14.45 -10.01
C VAL A 133 1.99 -14.70 -9.78
N ARG A 134 1.51 -15.96 -9.83
CA ARG A 134 0.11 -16.29 -9.54
C ARG A 134 -0.27 -15.95 -8.09
N ARG A 135 0.57 -16.33 -7.13
CA ARG A 135 0.34 -16.04 -5.70
C ARG A 135 0.39 -14.52 -5.41
N LEU A 136 1.29 -13.79 -6.07
CA LEU A 136 1.35 -12.33 -5.99
C LEU A 136 0.12 -11.67 -6.61
N ASP A 137 -0.45 -12.24 -7.69
CA ASP A 137 -1.68 -11.75 -8.30
C ASP A 137 -2.88 -11.89 -7.35
N GLU A 138 -2.97 -13.02 -6.64
CA GLU A 138 -3.97 -13.24 -5.58
C GLU A 138 -3.84 -12.19 -4.46
N LEU A 139 -2.62 -11.94 -3.96
CA LEU A 139 -2.37 -10.92 -2.92
C LEU A 139 -2.60 -9.50 -3.44
N HIS A 140 -2.29 -9.23 -4.70
CA HIS A 140 -2.59 -7.95 -5.35
C HIS A 140 -4.10 -7.72 -5.45
N HIS A 141 -4.90 -8.77 -5.70
CA HIS A 141 -6.35 -8.67 -5.62
C HIS A 141 -6.81 -8.31 -4.21
N VAL A 142 -6.24 -8.92 -3.17
CA VAL A 142 -6.53 -8.57 -1.77
C VAL A 142 -6.18 -7.11 -1.49
N ILE A 143 -5.00 -6.63 -1.91
CA ILE A 143 -4.62 -5.22 -1.80
C ILE A 143 -5.67 -4.31 -2.43
N ASN A 144 -6.13 -4.62 -3.65
CA ASN A 144 -7.11 -3.78 -4.33
C ASN A 144 -8.49 -3.79 -3.64
N VAL A 145 -8.88 -4.91 -3.02
CA VAL A 145 -10.11 -4.98 -2.22
C VAL A 145 -9.98 -4.17 -0.93
N THR A 146 -8.81 -4.20 -0.28
CA THR A 146 -8.61 -3.55 1.02
C THR A 146 -8.27 -2.06 0.91
N LEU A 147 -7.40 -1.67 -0.02
CA LEU A 147 -6.92 -0.30 -0.20
C LEU A 147 -7.72 0.48 -1.26
N GLY A 148 -8.39 -0.25 -2.15
CA GLY A 148 -8.95 0.29 -3.40
C GLY A 148 -7.96 0.17 -4.57
N PRO A 149 -8.45 0.10 -5.81
CA PRO A 149 -7.60 0.11 -7.00
C PRO A 149 -6.89 1.46 -7.13
N PRO A 150 -5.71 1.50 -7.78
CA PRO A 150 -5.05 2.78 -8.05
C PRO A 150 -5.95 3.66 -8.92
N GLU A 151 -6.26 4.86 -8.43
CA GLU A 151 -7.07 5.84 -9.17
C GLU A 151 -6.45 6.13 -10.55
N ALA A 152 -7.24 5.91 -11.61
CA ALA A 152 -6.82 6.12 -12.99
C ALA A 152 -6.74 7.60 -13.37
N GLN A 153 -7.44 8.47 -12.64
CA GLN A 153 -7.40 9.92 -12.81
C GLN A 153 -7.15 10.51 -11.43
N GLY A 154 -5.91 10.93 -11.17
CA GLY A 154 -5.58 11.63 -9.93
C GLY A 154 -6.57 12.76 -9.71
N HIS A 155 -7.25 12.76 -8.57
CA HIS A 155 -8.22 13.78 -8.25
C HIS A 155 -7.62 15.18 -8.51
N ARG A 156 -8.27 15.96 -9.39
CA ARG A 156 -8.14 17.42 -9.39
C ARG A 156 -8.47 17.85 -7.96
N VAL A 157 -7.45 18.25 -7.20
CA VAL A 157 -7.63 19.02 -5.97
C VAL A 157 -8.25 20.34 -6.41
N VAL A 158 -9.58 20.40 -6.45
CA VAL A 158 -10.29 21.66 -6.58
C VAL A 158 -10.17 22.32 -5.23
N GLN A 159 -9.34 23.36 -5.14
CA GLN A 159 -9.35 24.28 -4.02
C GLN A 159 -10.76 24.89 -3.90
N GLY A 160 -11.33 24.83 -2.70
CA GLY A 160 -12.56 25.52 -2.32
C GLY A 160 -12.58 25.69 -0.81
#